data_AF-A0A850APM6-F1
#
_entry.id   AF-A0A850APM6-F1
#
_cell.length_a   1.000
_cell.length_b   1.000
_cell.length_c   1.000
_cell.angle_alpha   90.00
_cell.angle_beta   90.00
_cell.angle_gamma   90.00
#
_symmetry.space_group_name_H-M   'P 1'
#
loop_
_entity.id
_entity.type
_entity.pdbx_description
1 polymer ?
#
loop_
_entity_poly.entity_id
_entity_poly.type
_entity_poly.pdbx_seq_one_letter_code
_entity_poly.pdbx_strand_id
1 'polypeptide(L)'
;MKKPQSGKLLPQRRDSLPPEVREIQRAIYRSMTAEQKLRIASRLYWNARALKAAWFRHKHPHWPEEKVQEEVKKVFLYART
;
A
#
# COMPACT_ATOMS: atom_id res chain seq x y z
N MET A 1 -5.30 -23.46 -22.82
CA MET A 1 -5.75 -22.61 -21.69
C MET A 1 -4.54 -21.90 -21.08
N LYS A 2 -4.33 -20.62 -21.37
CA LYS A 2 -3.20 -19.84 -20.84
C LYS A 2 -3.62 -19.26 -19.48
N LYS A 3 -2.89 -19.61 -18.41
CA LYS A 3 -3.06 -18.99 -17.08
C LYS A 3 -2.96 -17.47 -17.23
N PRO A 4 -3.86 -16.66 -16.64
CA PRO A 4 -3.67 -15.22 -16.65
C PRO A 4 -2.36 -14.95 -15.92
N GLN A 5 -1.45 -14.26 -16.61
CA GLN A 5 -0.20 -13.79 -16.03
C GLN A 5 -0.58 -12.95 -14.81
N SER A 6 -0.42 -13.52 -13.61
CA SER A 6 -0.43 -12.76 -12.36
C SER A 6 0.57 -11.64 -12.57
N GLY A 7 0.05 -10.43 -12.80
CA GLY A 7 0.85 -9.26 -13.11
C GLY A 7 1.99 -9.19 -12.12
N LYS A 8 3.21 -9.22 -12.63
CA LYS A 8 4.44 -9.03 -11.85
C LYS A 8 4.18 -7.83 -10.94
N LEU A 9 3.96 -8.08 -9.64
CA LEU A 9 3.94 -7.02 -8.65
C LEU A 9 5.28 -6.31 -8.79
N LEU A 10 5.24 -5.01 -9.08
CA LEU A 10 6.41 -4.15 -9.17
C LEU A 10 7.34 -4.42 -7.98
N PRO A 11 8.57 -4.92 -8.19
CA PRO A 11 9.54 -5.00 -7.12
C PRO A 11 10.17 -3.61 -6.96
N GLN A 12 9.43 -2.62 -6.47
CA GLN A 12 10.06 -1.42 -5.92
C GLN A 12 10.52 -1.75 -4.50
N ARG A 13 11.45 -2.71 -4.40
CA ARG A 13 12.12 -3.04 -3.14
C ARG A 13 12.92 -1.81 -2.74
N ARG A 14 12.81 -1.40 -1.48
CA ARG A 14 13.58 -0.32 -0.85
C ARG A 14 15.10 -0.42 -1.15
N ASP A 15 15.57 -1.62 -1.46
CA ASP A 15 16.95 -1.98 -1.79
C ASP A 15 17.39 -1.60 -3.22
N SER A 16 16.43 -1.27 -4.11
CA SER A 16 16.70 -0.89 -5.51
C SER A 16 17.14 0.56 -5.69
N LEU A 17 16.98 1.40 -4.66
CA LEU A 17 17.42 2.79 -4.71
C LEU A 17 18.95 2.88 -4.55
N PRO A 18 19.64 3.79 -5.25
CA PRO A 18 21.06 4.03 -5.04
C PRO A 18 21.38 4.33 -3.56
N PRO A 19 22.54 3.90 -3.03
CA PRO A 19 22.91 4.10 -1.63
C PRO A 19 22.76 5.54 -1.15
N GLU A 20 23.17 6.52 -1.96
CA GLU A 20 23.07 7.95 -1.65
C GLU A 20 21.62 8.41 -1.43
N VAL A 21 20.68 7.91 -2.23
CA VAL A 21 19.24 8.24 -2.10
C VAL A 21 18.68 7.68 -0.80
N ARG A 22 19.14 6.49 -0.38
CA ARG A 22 18.72 5.87 0.89
C ARG A 22 19.25 6.67 2.08
N GLU A 23 20.47 7.21 2.02
CA GLU A 23 20.99 8.07 3.09
C GLU A 23 20.19 9.36 3.23
N ILE A 24 19.88 10.02 2.11
CA ILE A 24 19.05 11.23 2.10
C ILE A 24 17.67 10.93 2.71
N GLN A 25 17.05 9.82 2.29
CA GLN A 25 15.75 9.40 2.83
C GLN A 25 15.83 9.15 4.35
N ARG A 26 16.90 8.52 4.84
CA ARG A 26 17.13 8.32 6.29
C ARG A 26 17.29 9.64 7.03
N ALA A 27 18.05 10.58 6.49
CA ALA A 27 18.24 11.90 7.09
C ALA A 27 16.89 12.65 7.22
N ILE A 28 16.08 12.63 6.17
CA ILE A 28 14.72 13.22 6.16
C ILE A 28 13.84 12.60 7.25
N TYR A 29 13.81 11.27 7.38
CA TYR A 29 12.99 10.64 8.43
C TYR A 29 13.53 10.89 9.84
N ARG A 30 14.84 11.06 10.01
CA ARG A 30 15.46 11.41 11.30
C ARG A 30 15.14 12.84 11.73
N SER A 31 15.05 13.77 10.78
CA SER A 31 14.72 15.17 11.07
C SER A 31 13.23 15.42 11.32
N MET A 32 12.36 14.44 11.04
CA MET A 32 10.92 14.58 11.30
C MET A 32 10.58 14.53 12.78
N THR A 33 9.68 15.42 13.21
CA THR A 33 9.04 15.34 14.52
C THR A 33 8.14 14.11 14.63
N ALA A 34 7.79 13.71 15.85
CA ALA A 34 6.86 12.60 16.09
C ALA A 34 5.49 12.86 15.41
N GLU A 35 4.98 14.09 15.47
CA GLU A 35 3.73 14.49 14.83
C GLU A 35 3.79 14.33 13.31
N GLN A 36 4.88 14.75 12.67
CA GLN A 36 5.07 14.62 11.23
C GLN A 36 5.10 13.15 10.79
N LYS A 37 5.79 12.29 11.57
CA LYS A 37 5.83 10.84 11.33
C LYS A 37 4.42 10.24 11.43
N LEU A 38 3.68 10.58 12.47
CA LEU A 38 2.31 10.11 12.66
C LEU A 38 1.41 10.55 11.50
N ARG A 39 1.49 11.81 11.08
CA ARG A 39 0.71 12.34 9.97
C ARG A 39 0.98 11.59 8.66
N ILE A 40 2.25 11.32 8.34
CA ILE A 40 2.62 10.58 7.13
C ILE A 40 2.16 9.13 7.21
N ALA A 41 2.36 8.46 8.36
CA ALA A 41 1.91 7.09 8.57
C ALA A 41 0.39 6.96 8.41
N SER A 42 -0.38 7.87 9.01
CA SER A 42 -1.84 7.92 8.88
C SER A 42 -2.28 8.13 7.43
N ARG A 43 -1.64 9.06 6.70
CA ARG A 43 -1.96 9.27 5.28
C ARG A 43 -1.65 8.05 4.43
N LEU A 44 -0.52 7.40 4.69
CA LEU A 44 -0.14 6.17 3.99
C LEU A 44 -1.16 5.04 4.24
N TYR A 45 -1.62 4.88 5.48
CA TYR A 45 -2.63 3.89 5.86
C TYR A 45 -3.94 4.07 5.06
N TRP A 46 -4.48 5.30 5.02
CA TRP A 46 -5.71 5.58 4.29
C TRP A 46 -5.55 5.46 2.77
N ASN A 47 -4.43 5.94 2.22
CA ASN A 47 -4.14 5.81 0.80
C ASN A 47 -4.05 4.34 0.36
N ALA A 48 -3.39 3.50 1.16
CA ALA A 48 -3.26 2.07 0.87
C ALA A 48 -4.63 1.38 0.87
N ARG A 49 -5.52 1.72 1.82
CA ARG A 49 -6.90 1.22 1.85
C ARG A 49 -7.71 1.68 0.64
N ALA A 50 -7.61 2.95 0.27
CA ALA A 50 -8.32 3.48 -0.90
C ALA A 50 -7.86 2.79 -2.19
N LEU A 51 -6.55 2.58 -2.36
CA LEU A 51 -5.98 1.84 -3.49
C LEU A 51 -6.49 0.39 -3.51
N LYS A 52 -6.55 -0.26 -2.35
CA LYS A 52 -7.07 -1.64 -2.26
C LYS A 52 -8.56 -1.70 -2.59
N ALA A 53 -9.36 -0.74 -2.15
CA ALA A 53 -10.76 -0.63 -2.51
C ALA A 53 -10.94 -0.46 -4.02
N ALA A 54 -10.17 0.43 -4.65
CA ALA A 54 -10.19 0.63 -6.10
C ALA A 54 -9.85 -0.67 -6.86
N TRP A 55 -8.85 -1.42 -6.38
CA TRP A 55 -8.51 -2.73 -6.93
C TRP A 55 -9.67 -3.73 -6.81
N PHE A 56 -10.37 -3.78 -5.67
CA PHE A 56 -11.54 -4.63 -5.50
C PHE A 56 -12.69 -4.23 -6.43
N ARG A 57 -13.02 -2.94 -6.55
CA ARG A 57 -14.04 -2.45 -7.49
C ARG A 57 -13.71 -2.83 -8.93
N HIS A 58 -12.45 -2.71 -9.32
CA HIS A 58 -11.99 -3.11 -10.65
C HIS A 58 -12.11 -4.63 -10.89
N LYS A 59 -11.80 -5.45 -9.88
CA LYS A 59 -11.84 -6.92 -9.99
C LYS A 59 -13.23 -7.52 -9.82
N HIS A 60 -14.11 -6.87 -9.06
CA HIS A 60 -15.47 -7.30 -8.76
C HIS A 60 -16.48 -6.15 -9.00
N PRO A 61 -16.76 -5.79 -10.26
CA PRO A 61 -17.63 -4.64 -10.58
C PRO A 61 -19.07 -4.77 -10.09
N HIS A 62 -19.52 -6.01 -9.84
CA HIS A 62 -20.88 -6.32 -9.37
C HIS A 62 -21.02 -6.33 -7.84
N TRP A 63 -19.93 -6.10 -7.09
CA TRP A 63 -20.03 -6.04 -5.65
C TRP A 63 -20.65 -4.73 -5.20
N PRO A 64 -21.57 -4.77 -4.21
CA PRO A 64 -22.00 -3.56 -3.54
C PRO A 64 -20.83 -2.97 -2.74
N GLU A 65 -20.87 -1.65 -2.51
CA GLU A 65 -19.77 -0.91 -1.88
C GLU A 65 -19.48 -1.41 -0.46
N GLU A 66 -20.52 -1.83 0.27
CA GLU A 66 -20.41 -2.43 1.61
C GLU A 66 -19.51 -3.67 1.58
N LYS A 67 -19.66 -4.50 0.54
CA LYS A 67 -18.86 -5.71 0.37
C LYS A 67 -17.40 -5.37 0.07
N VAL A 68 -17.15 -4.35 -0.76
CA VAL A 68 -15.81 -3.84 -1.02
C VAL A 68 -15.13 -3.40 0.29
N GLN A 69 -15.83 -2.62 1.12
CA GLN A 69 -15.27 -2.13 2.39
C GLN A 69 -15.02 -3.26 3.40
N GLU A 70 -15.91 -4.26 3.45
CA GLU A 70 -15.75 -5.44 4.28
C GLU A 70 -14.46 -6.21 3.92
N GLU A 71 -14.23 -6.44 2.62
CA GLU A 71 -13.04 -7.16 2.14
C GLU A 71 -11.75 -6.34 2.31
N VAL A 72 -11.79 -5.01 2.13
CA VAL A 72 -10.66 -4.13 2.48
C VAL A 72 -10.33 -4.26 3.96
N LYS A 73 -11.34 -4.23 4.84
CA LYS A 73 -11.13 -4.41 6.29
C LYS A 73 -10.49 -5.77 6.59
N LYS A 74 -10.98 -6.85 6.00
CA LYS A 74 -10.43 -8.21 6.19
C LYS A 74 -8.97 -8.29 5.76
N VAL A 75 -8.62 -7.76 4.59
CA VAL A 75 -7.22 -7.76 4.12
C VAL A 75 -6.33 -7.01 5.10
N PHE A 76 -6.70 -5.81 5.54
CA PHE A 76 -5.84 -5.03 6.46
C PHE A 76 -5.81 -5.57 7.89
N LEU A 77 -6.80 -6.36 8.31
CA LEU A 77 -6.85 -6.99 9.63
C LEU A 77 -6.11 -8.33 9.67
N TYR A 78 -6.23 -9.13 8.61
CA TYR A 78 -5.74 -10.50 8.58
C TYR A 78 -4.55 -10.73 7.65
N ALA A 79 -4.08 -9.71 6.91
CA ALA A 79 -2.84 -9.84 6.16
C ALA A 79 -1.70 -10.15 7.13
N ARG A 80 -1.19 -11.38 7.02
CA ARG A 80 0.05 -11.82 7.65
C ARG A 80 1.20 -11.64 6.66
N THR A 81 2.36 -11.34 7.19
CA THR A 81 3.65 -11.24 6.48
C THR A 81 4.09 -12.58 5.93
#